data_AF-A0A5S3VA48-F1
#
_entry.id   AF-A0A5S3VA48-F1
#
_cell.length_a   1.000
_cell.length_b   1.000
_cell.length_c   1.000
_cell.angle_alpha   90.00
_cell.angle_beta   90.00
_cell.angle_gamma   90.00
#
_symmetry.space_group_name_H-M   'P 1'
#
loop_
_entity.id
_entity.type
_entity.pdbx_description
1 polymer ?
#
loop_
_entity_poly.entity_id
_entity_poly.type
_entity_poly.pdbx_seq_one_letter_code
_entity_poly.pdbx_strand_id
1 'polypeptide(L)'
;MNDLRMREKAVLILCVCFATLLLVSGIYDFAVIAWQFSELMMSVGVFFLLIGIGLMARLFFMPLTSMTSSINMASLKAITVGSPKIQQWVYLLGIFFCLFSLVWRFLFA
;
A
#
# COMPACT_ATOMS: atom_id res chain seq x y z
N MET A 1 11.59 10.02 -22.37
CA MET A 1 10.95 10.57 -21.14
C MET A 1 9.48 10.19 -21.00
N ASN A 2 8.71 9.99 -22.10
CA ASN A 2 7.31 9.53 -22.03
C ASN A 2 7.16 8.05 -21.64
N ASP A 3 8.06 7.17 -22.07
CA ASP A 3 7.98 5.73 -21.74
C ASP A 3 8.13 5.40 -20.25
N LEU A 4 9.05 6.06 -19.54
CA LEU A 4 9.22 5.83 -18.09
C LEU A 4 7.95 6.23 -17.32
N ARG A 5 7.39 7.40 -17.65
CA ARG A 5 6.19 7.92 -16.98
C ARG A 5 4.95 7.07 -17.30
N MET A 6 4.87 6.49 -18.50
CA MET A 6 3.81 5.54 -18.87
C MET A 6 3.97 4.19 -18.13
N ARG A 7 5.19 3.67 -18.02
CA ARG A 7 5.49 2.45 -17.25
C ARG A 7 5.18 2.62 -15.76
N GLU A 8 5.57 3.74 -15.16
CA GLU A 8 5.25 4.08 -13.76
C GLU A 8 3.75 4.08 -13.50
N LYS A 9 2.96 4.71 -14.39
CA LYS A 9 1.50 4.72 -14.30
C LYS A 9 0.90 3.33 -14.46
N ALA A 10 1.43 2.52 -15.38
CA ALA A 10 0.95 1.15 -15.59
C ALA A 10 1.18 0.27 -14.36
N VAL A 11 2.35 0.37 -13.71
CA VAL A 11 2.65 -0.36 -12.46
C VAL A 11 1.74 0.10 -11.33
N LEU A 12 1.49 1.41 -11.20
CA LEU A 12 0.57 1.93 -10.20
C LEU A 12 -0.86 1.39 -10.43
N ILE A 13 -1.34 1.42 -11.68
CA ILE A 13 -2.67 0.90 -12.03
C ILE A 13 -2.76 -0.60 -11.73
N LEU A 14 -1.75 -1.39 -12.11
CA LEU A 14 -1.70 -2.81 -11.79
C LEU A 14 -1.69 -3.07 -10.27
N CYS A 15 -0.92 -2.29 -9.51
CA CYS A 15 -0.85 -2.41 -8.06
C CYS A 15 -2.20 -2.06 -7.41
N VAL A 16 -2.87 -1.00 -7.88
CA VAL A 16 -4.21 -0.63 -7.41
C VAL A 16 -5.22 -1.72 -7.76
N CYS A 17 -5.22 -2.24 -9.00
CA CYS A 17 -6.10 -3.34 -9.40
C CYS A 17 -5.89 -4.59 -8.52
N PHE A 18 -4.64 -4.97 -8.27
CA PHE A 18 -4.32 -6.11 -7.42
C PHE A 18 -4.75 -5.88 -5.97
N ALA A 19 -4.50 -4.69 -5.43
CA ALA A 19 -4.97 -4.31 -4.10
C ALA A 19 -6.50 -4.38 -4.01
N THR A 20 -7.22 -3.83 -4.98
CA THR A 20 -8.69 -3.87 -5.02
C THR A 20 -9.21 -5.30 -5.11
N LEU A 21 -8.57 -6.18 -5.89
CA LEU A 21 -8.94 -7.60 -5.94
C LEU A 21 -8.79 -8.29 -4.58
N LEU A 22 -7.70 -8.02 -3.86
CA LEU A 22 -7.51 -8.54 -2.50
C LEU A 22 -8.56 -8.01 -1.52
N LEU A 23 -8.92 -6.73 -1.62
CA LEU A 23 -9.96 -6.13 -0.80
C LEU A 23 -11.33 -6.78 -1.07
N VAL A 24 -11.70 -6.94 -2.35
CA VAL A 24 -12.94 -7.61 -2.74
C VAL A 24 -12.96 -9.07 -2.30
N SER A 25 -11.82 -9.76 -2.42
CA SER A 25 -11.68 -11.14 -1.91
C SER A 25 -11.89 -11.21 -0.40
N GLY A 26 -11.29 -10.30 0.37
CA GLY A 26 -11.47 -10.24 1.83
C GLY A 26 -12.90 -9.91 2.25
N ILE A 27 -13.58 -9.01 1.52
CA ILE A 27 -15.00 -8.71 1.72
C ILE A 27 -15.87 -9.93 1.41
N TYR A 28 -15.58 -10.64 0.32
CA TYR A 28 -16.31 -11.85 -0.08
C TYR A 28 -16.17 -12.95 0.97
N ASP A 29 -14.95 -13.19 1.46
CA ASP A 29 -14.68 -14.18 2.50
C ASP A 29 -15.45 -13.85 3.80
N PHE A 30 -15.44 -12.58 4.20
CA PHE A 30 -16.18 -12.10 5.36
C PHE A 30 -17.71 -12.25 5.21
N ALA A 31 -18.25 -11.87 4.06
CA ALA A 31 -19.70 -11.81 3.85
C ALA A 31 -20.34 -13.17 3.53
N VAL A 32 -19.60 -14.07 2.87
CA VAL A 32 -20.14 -15.31 2.30
C VAL A 32 -19.66 -16.56 3.06
N ILE A 33 -18.42 -16.58 3.53
CA ILE A 33 -17.79 -17.80 4.08
C ILE A 33 -17.80 -17.76 5.61
N ALA A 34 -17.17 -16.76 6.22
CA ALA A 34 -17.03 -16.67 7.66
C ALA A 34 -17.06 -15.21 8.11
N TRP A 35 -17.92 -14.88 9.08
CA TRP A 35 -18.05 -13.55 9.68
C TRP A 35 -16.85 -13.19 10.60
N GLN A 36 -15.63 -13.41 10.13
CA GLN A 36 -14.40 -13.11 10.84
C GLN A 36 -13.94 -11.68 10.55
N PHE A 37 -14.35 -10.76 11.41
CA PHE A 37 -14.05 -9.34 11.29
C PHE A 37 -12.53 -9.03 11.28
N SER A 38 -11.72 -9.88 11.91
CA SER A 38 -10.26 -9.73 11.94
C SER A 38 -9.64 -9.86 10.53
N GLU A 39 -10.12 -10.81 9.72
CA GLU A 39 -9.59 -11.05 8.37
C GLU A 39 -10.00 -9.94 7.39
N LEU A 40 -11.21 -9.40 7.57
CA LEU A 40 -11.65 -8.20 6.85
C LEU A 40 -10.74 -7.01 7.16
N MET A 41 -10.48 -6.73 8.44
CA MET A 41 -9.61 -5.62 8.83
C MET A 41 -8.16 -5.82 8.35
N MET A 42 -7.68 -7.06 8.28
CA MET A 42 -6.36 -7.39 7.75
C MET A 42 -6.28 -7.12 6.24
N SER A 43 -7.28 -7.54 5.47
CA SER A 43 -7.34 -7.28 4.02
C SER A 43 -7.42 -5.78 3.70
N VAL A 44 -8.17 -5.00 4.51
CA VAL A 44 -8.20 -3.53 4.43
C VAL A 44 -6.83 -2.92 4.73
N GLY A 45 -6.13 -3.39 5.77
CA GLY A 45 -4.78 -2.93 6.08
C GLY A 45 -3.77 -3.21 4.96
N VAL A 46 -3.79 -4.43 4.41
CA VAL A 46 -2.94 -4.86 3.29
C VAL A 46 -3.25 -4.03 2.03
N PHE A 47 -4.52 -3.72 1.77
CA PHE A 47 -4.93 -2.83 0.67
C PHE A 47 -4.26 -1.45 0.77
N PHE A 48 -4.30 -0.80 1.93
CA PHE A 48 -3.66 0.50 2.13
C PHE A 48 -2.13 0.43 2.00
N LEU A 49 -1.51 -0.65 2.49
CA LEU A 49 -0.06 -0.86 2.32
C LEU A 49 0.33 -1.02 0.85
N LEU A 50 -0.43 -1.80 0.08
CA LEU A 50 -0.21 -1.98 -1.37
C LEU A 50 -0.39 -0.67 -2.13
N ILE A 51 -1.42 0.13 -1.80
CA ILE A 51 -1.59 1.46 -2.38
C ILE A 51 -0.40 2.37 -2.05
N GLY A 52 0.11 2.32 -0.81
CA GLY A 52 1.31 3.03 -0.39
C GLY A 52 2.54 2.66 -1.23
N ILE A 53 2.72 1.37 -1.52
CA ILE A 53 3.80 0.83 -2.36
C ILE A 53 3.61 1.27 -3.83
N GLY A 54 2.37 1.20 -4.34
CA GLY A 54 2.03 1.63 -5.69
C GLY A 54 2.25 3.12 -5.93
N LEU A 55 1.99 3.97 -4.93
CA LEU A 55 2.34 5.40 -4.96
C LEU A 55 3.85 5.66 -5.01
N MET A 56 4.65 4.68 -4.57
CA MET A 56 6.11 4.67 -4.60
C MET A 56 6.66 3.99 -5.86
N ALA A 57 5.91 3.90 -6.95
CA ALA A 57 6.34 3.20 -8.17
C ALA A 57 7.72 3.65 -8.70
N ARG A 58 8.16 4.90 -8.46
CA ARG A 58 9.52 5.36 -8.83
C ARG A 58 10.64 4.65 -8.07
N LEU A 59 10.36 4.08 -6.91
CA LEU A 59 11.35 3.33 -6.12
C LEU A 59 11.77 2.03 -6.82
N PHE A 60 10.88 1.43 -7.60
CA PHE A 60 11.18 0.23 -8.41
C PHE A 60 12.14 0.51 -9.57
N PHE A 61 12.24 1.76 -10.00
CA PHE A 61 13.05 2.15 -11.16
C PHE A 61 14.30 2.95 -10.78
N MET A 62 14.53 3.23 -9.48
CA MET A 62 15.67 4.02 -9.00
C MET A 62 16.75 3.08 -8.42
N PRO A 63 18.02 3.20 -8.83
CA PRO A 63 19.08 2.32 -8.35
C PRO A 63 19.30 2.49 -6.84
N LEU A 64 19.33 1.37 -6.10
CA LEU A 64 19.44 1.32 -4.63
C LEU A 64 20.63 2.12 -4.07
N THR A 65 21.71 2.26 -4.84
CA THR A 65 22.91 3.03 -4.47
C THR A 65 22.67 4.54 -4.34
N SER A 66 21.60 5.06 -4.98
CA SER A 66 21.20 6.47 -4.89
C SER A 66 20.17 6.75 -3.79
N MET A 67 19.53 5.71 -3.26
CA MET A 67 18.52 5.82 -2.19
C MET A 67 19.15 6.18 -0.84
N THR A 68 20.29 5.58 -0.51
CA THR A 68 20.96 5.77 0.79
C THR A 68 21.63 7.13 0.92
N SER A 69 22.12 7.72 -0.17
CA SER A 69 22.70 9.07 -0.17
C SER A 69 21.67 10.19 -0.30
N SER A 70 20.41 9.86 -0.63
CA SER A 70 19.33 10.80 -0.95
C SER A 70 18.14 10.73 0.03
N ILE A 71 18.35 10.24 1.25
CA ILE A 71 17.36 10.31 2.35
C ILE A 71 17.33 11.75 2.90
N ASN A 72 17.12 12.72 2.03
CA ASN A 72 16.71 14.07 2.38
C ASN A 72 15.23 14.18 2.01
N MET A 73 14.40 14.72 2.89
CA MET A 73 12.94 14.88 2.71
C MET A 73 12.53 15.49 1.36
N ALA A 74 13.43 16.24 0.70
CA ALA A 74 13.24 16.80 -0.63
C ALA A 74 13.22 15.77 -1.78
N SER A 75 13.97 14.67 -1.67
CA SER A 75 14.03 13.61 -2.69
C SER A 75 12.79 12.72 -2.65
N LEU A 76 12.19 12.52 -1.47
CA LEU A 76 10.92 11.81 -1.30
C LEU A 76 9.81 12.44 -2.16
N LYS A 77 9.77 13.77 -2.25
CA LYS A 77 8.82 14.52 -3.09
C LYS A 77 8.98 14.24 -4.59
N ALA A 78 10.20 13.91 -5.04
CA ALA A 78 10.47 13.56 -6.42
C ALA A 78 10.17 12.08 -6.73
N ILE A 79 10.07 11.22 -5.72
CA ILE A 79 9.87 9.77 -5.88
C ILE A 79 8.38 9.40 -5.75
N THR A 80 7.59 10.18 -5.03
CA THR A 80 6.15 9.93 -4.89
C THR A 80 5.35 10.47 -6.08
N VAL A 81 4.42 9.67 -6.61
CA VAL A 81 3.36 10.17 -7.51
C VAL A 81 2.30 10.89 -6.64
N GLY A 82 2.62 12.08 -6.14
CA GLY A 82 1.75 12.85 -5.25
C GLY A 82 2.49 13.55 -4.10
N SER A 83 1.75 14.08 -3.12
CA SER A 83 2.39 14.69 -1.96
C SER A 83 2.95 13.59 -1.02
N PRO A 84 4.21 13.68 -0.59
CA PRO A 84 4.85 12.65 0.25
C PRO A 84 4.15 12.46 1.59
N LYS A 85 3.46 13.51 2.07
CA LYS A 85 2.63 13.45 3.27
C LYS A 85 1.49 12.45 3.10
N ILE A 86 0.75 12.50 1.99
CA ILE A 86 -0.38 11.58 1.73
C ILE A 86 0.09 10.13 1.73
N GLN A 87 1.25 9.87 1.12
CA GLN A 87 1.82 8.52 1.10
C GLN A 87 2.17 8.02 2.51
N GLN A 88 2.82 8.84 3.34
CA GLN A 88 3.10 8.48 4.73
C GLN A 88 1.81 8.22 5.52
N TRP A 89 0.78 9.05 5.34
CA TRP A 89 -0.52 8.85 5.99
C TRP A 89 -1.19 7.55 5.55
N VAL A 90 -1.14 7.21 4.26
CA VAL A 90 -1.67 5.95 3.72
C VAL A 90 -0.94 4.74 4.30
N TYR A 91 0.38 4.78 4.40
CA TYR A 91 1.16 3.72 5.07
C TYR A 91 0.83 3.62 6.55
N LEU A 92 0.77 4.76 7.26
CA LEU A 92 0.46 4.79 8.68
C LEU A 92 -0.92 4.19 8.95
N LEU A 93 -1.91 4.53 8.11
CA LEU A 93 -3.25 3.94 8.15
C LEU A 93 -3.19 2.43 7.92
N GLY A 94 -2.48 1.96 6.89
CA GLY A 94 -2.34 0.52 6.62
C GLY A 94 -1.73 -0.24 7.80
N ILE A 95 -0.65 0.28 8.39
CA ILE A 95 -0.01 -0.29 9.58
C ILE A 95 -0.98 -0.29 10.76
N PHE A 96 -1.70 0.81 10.98
CA PHE A 96 -2.68 0.92 12.06
C PHE A 96 -3.79 -0.13 11.93
N PHE A 97 -4.36 -0.31 10.74
CA PHE A 97 -5.37 -1.34 10.49
C PHE A 97 -4.83 -2.76 10.68
N CYS A 98 -3.59 -3.04 10.24
CA CYS A 98 -2.95 -4.34 10.46
C CYS A 98 -2.68 -4.61 11.95
N LEU A 99 -2.17 -3.64 12.70
CA LEU A 99 -1.93 -3.78 14.14
C LEU A 99 -3.24 -3.94 14.90
N PHE A 100 -4.26 -3.15 14.55
CA PHE A 100 -5.58 -3.29 15.13
C PHE A 100 -6.18 -4.68 14.87
N SER A 101 -6.07 -5.19 13.65
CA SER A 101 -6.49 -6.56 13.31
C SER A 101 -5.75 -7.62 14.12
N LEU A 102 -4.42 -7.49 14.29
CA LEU A 102 -3.63 -8.41 15.11
C LEU A 102 -4.03 -8.38 16.58
N VAL A 103 -4.21 -7.19 17.17
CA VAL A 103 -4.64 -7.04 18.55
C VAL A 103 -6.05 -7.60 18.74
N TRP A 104 -6.95 -7.35 17.78
CA TRP A 104 -8.31 -7.90 17.80
C TRP A 104 -8.30 -9.42 17.71
N ARG A 105 -7.49 -9.99 16.80
CA ARG A 105 -7.30 -11.44 16.69
C ARG A 105 -6.68 -12.01 17.96
N PHE A 106 -5.75 -11.33 18.62
CA PHE A 106 -5.19 -11.79 19.89
C PHE A 106 -6.19 -11.75 21.06
N LEU A 107 -7.09 -10.77 21.10
CA LEU A 107 -8.10 -10.62 22.15
C LEU A 107 -9.30 -11.57 21.99
N PHE A 108 -9.65 -11.93 20.75
CA PHE A 108 -10.86 -12.69 20.42
C PHE A 108 -10.59 -14.04 19.72
N ALA A 109 -9.33 -14.49 19.60
CA ALA A 109 -8.97 -15.86 19.21
C ALA A 109 -8.93 -16.78 20.43
#